data_AF-A0A3M2X0W2-F1
#
_entry.id   AF-A0A3M2X0W2-F1
#
_cell.length_a   1.000
_cell.length_b   1.000
_cell.length_c   1.000
_cell.angle_alpha   90.00
_cell.angle_beta   90.00
_cell.angle_gamma   90.00
#
_symmetry.space_group_name_H-M   'P 1'
#
loop_
_entity.id
_entity.type
_entity.pdbx_description
1 polymer ?
#
loop_
_entity_poly.entity_id
_entity_poly.type
_entity_poly.pdbx_seq_one_letter_code
_entity_poly.pdbx_strand_id
1 'polypeptide(L)' 'ALLGLDYALDEILKVLPKLEGPVGRMQRLGGADKPLVVVDYAHTPDALEKVLEALRPHAKGRLLCLFGCGGDR' A
#
# COMPACT_ATOMS: atom_id res chain seq x y z
N ALA A 1 0.41 -11.30 15.77
CA ALA A 1 -0.93 -11.56 16.35
C ALA A 1 -1.24 -13.06 16.32
N LEU A 2 -1.52 -13.68 15.17
CA LEU A 2 -1.92 -15.10 15.09
C LEU A 2 -0.87 -16.08 15.67
N LEU A 3 0.41 -15.90 15.37
CA LEU A 3 1.48 -16.71 15.99
C LEU A 3 1.53 -16.54 17.52
N GLY A 4 1.24 -15.34 18.03
CA GLY A 4 1.17 -15.07 19.48
C GLY A 4 -0.14 -15.51 20.12
N LEU A 5 -1.07 -16.07 19.33
CA LEU A 5 -2.31 -16.72 19.75
C LEU A 5 -2.24 -18.24 19.47
N ASP A 6 -1.03 -18.77 19.27
CA ASP A 6 -0.75 -20.20 19.05
C ASP A 6 -1.41 -20.85 17.83
N TYR A 7 -1.75 -20.06 16.80
CA TYR A 7 -2.12 -20.62 15.51
C TYR A 7 -0.89 -21.22 14.81
N ALA A 8 -1.02 -22.43 14.28
CA ALA A 8 0.04 -23.10 13.53
C ALA A 8 0.45 -22.27 12.30
N LEU A 9 1.76 -22.20 12.03
CA LEU A 9 2.29 -21.43 10.90
C LEU A 9 1.68 -21.88 9.56
N ASP A 10 1.50 -23.19 9.37
CA ASP A 10 0.92 -23.74 8.15
C ASP A 10 -0.52 -23.28 7.92
N GLU A 11 -1.30 -23.08 8.99
CA GLU A 11 -2.66 -22.53 8.91
C GLU A 11 -2.64 -21.04 8.53
N ILE A 12 -1.71 -20.28 9.09
CA ILE A 12 -1.54 -18.86 8.78
C ILE A 12 -1.13 -18.67 7.31
N LEU A 13 -0.20 -19.48 6.81
CA LEU A 13 0.28 -19.41 5.44
C LEU A 13 -0.82 -19.72 4.41
N LYS A 14 -1.80 -20.57 4.74
CA LYS A 14 -2.95 -20.86 3.87
C LYS A 14 -3.87 -19.66 3.66
N VAL A 15 -3.96 -18.75 4.64
CA VAL A 15 -4.86 -17.59 4.58
C VAL A 15 -4.16 -16.31 4.14
N LEU A 16 -2.84 -16.21 4.31
CA LEU A 16 -2.05 -15.01 4.01
C LEU A 16 -2.28 -14.45 2.59
N PRO A 17 -2.35 -15.27 1.51
CA PRO A 17 -2.58 -14.76 0.15
C PRO A 17 -3.97 -14.15 -0.07
N LYS A 18 -4.92 -14.40 0.85
CA LYS A 18 -6.30 -13.90 0.78
C LYS A 18 -6.47 -12.58 1.53
N LEU A 19 -5.43 -12.08 2.19
CA LEU A 19 -5.50 -10.82 2.90
C LEU A 19 -5.60 -9.67 1.92
N GLU A 20 -6.62 -8.84 2.11
CA GLU A 20 -6.77 -7.57 1.41
C GLU A 20 -6.31 -6.44 2.34
N GLY A 21 -5.59 -5.47 1.76
CA GLY A 21 -5.20 -4.26 2.47
C GLY A 21 -6.42 -3.40 2.79
N PRO A 22 -6.36 -2.54 3.83
CA PRO A 22 -7.40 -1.57 4.10
C PRO A 22 -7.66 -0.65 2.90
N VAL A 23 -8.91 -0.25 2.71
CA VAL A 23 -9.28 0.76 1.70
C VAL A 23 -8.46 2.04 1.94
N GLY A 24 -7.87 2.59 0.88
CA GLY A 24 -7.03 3.78 0.94
C GLY A 24 -5.63 3.60 1.54
N ARG A 25 -5.14 2.36 1.70
CA ARG A 25 -3.76 2.06 2.14
C ARG A 25 -3.06 1.18 1.12
N MET A 26 -2.12 1.75 0.37
CA MET A 26 -1.45 1.10 -0.77
C MET A 26 -2.43 0.39 -1.72
N GLN A 27 -3.63 0.97 -1.88
CA GLN A 27 -4.70 0.35 -2.63
C GLN A 27 -4.42 0.49 -4.12
N ARG A 28 -4.30 -0.64 -4.81
CA ARG A 28 -3.99 -0.69 -6.24
C ARG A 28 -5.25 -0.65 -7.09
N LEU A 29 -5.27 0.23 -8.08
CA LEU A 29 -6.31 0.34 -9.09
C LEU A 29 -5.68 0.28 -10.49
N GLY A 30 -6.35 -0.38 -11.44
CA GLY A 30 -5.84 -0.56 -12.80
C GLY A 30 -4.64 -1.51 -12.87
N GLY A 31 -3.69 -1.22 -13.76
CA GLY A 31 -2.59 -2.11 -14.12
C GLY A 31 -2.85 -2.91 -15.42
N ALA A 32 -1.89 -3.77 -15.76
CA ALA A 32 -1.79 -4.46 -17.05
C ALA A 32 -1.81 -3.45 -18.22
N ASP A 33 -2.91 -3.39 -18.96
CA ASP A 33 -3.07 -2.52 -20.13
C ASP A 33 -3.44 -1.07 -19.77
N LYS A 34 -3.67 -0.80 -18.48
CA LYS A 34 -3.95 0.53 -17.94
C LYS A 34 -2.83 0.99 -17.00
N PRO A 35 -2.64 2.30 -16.80
CA PRO A 35 -1.75 2.81 -15.76
C PRO A 35 -2.10 2.21 -14.40
N LEU A 36 -1.07 1.87 -13.62
CA LEU A 36 -1.24 1.51 -12.23
C LEU A 36 -1.41 2.80 -11.42
N VAL A 37 -2.54 2.91 -10.71
CA VAL A 37 -2.80 3.98 -9.75
C VAL A 37 -2.76 3.37 -8.35
N VAL A 38 -2.09 4.03 -7.42
CA VAL A 38 -2.03 3.62 -6.02
C VAL A 38 -2.63 4.73 -5.17
N VAL A 39 -3.63 4.39 -4.37
CA VAL A 39 -4.29 5.31 -3.43
C VAL A 39 -3.76 5.04 -2.03
N ASP A 40 -3.18 6.07 -1.40
CA ASP A 40 -2.72 6.02 -0.02
C ASP A 40 -3.16 7.26 0.78
N TYR A 41 -3.44 7.07 2.06
CA TYR A 41 -3.84 8.13 3.00
C TYR A 41 -2.66 8.87 3.64
N ALA A 42 -1.43 8.63 3.21
CA ALA A 42 -0.25 9.39 3.64
C ALA A 42 -0.46 10.90 3.52
N HIS A 43 -0.49 11.58 4.65
CA HIS A 43 -0.67 13.04 4.76
C HIS A 43 0.40 13.69 5.66
N THR A 44 1.39 12.91 6.11
CA THR A 44 2.57 13.41 6.80
C THR A 44 3.80 13.25 5.89
N PRO A 45 4.84 14.08 6.05
CA PRO A 45 6.05 13.97 5.23
C PRO A 45 6.68 12.57 5.25
N ASP A 46 6.88 11.98 6.44
CA ASP A 46 7.46 10.64 6.61
C ASP A 46 6.60 9.54 5.96
N ALA A 47 5.27 9.62 6.10
CA ALA A 47 4.39 8.64 5.48
C ALA A 47 4.43 8.74 3.95
N LEU A 48 4.46 9.96 3.41
CA LEU A 48 4.50 10.19 1.97
C LEU A 48 5.83 9.69 1.37
N GLU A 49 6.95 9.96 2.04
CA GLU A 49 8.27 9.45 1.67
C GLU A 49 8.27 7.92 1.58
N LYS A 50 7.83 7.23 2.65
CA LYS A 50 7.75 5.76 2.69
C LYS A 50 6.90 5.18 1.57
N VAL A 51 5.77 5.82 1.24
CA VAL A 51 4.92 5.37 0.13
C VAL A 51 5.67 5.50 -1.20
N LEU A 52 6.32 6.62 -1.46
CA LEU A 52 7.05 6.85 -2.71
C LEU A 52 8.26 5.91 -2.84
N GLU A 53 9.01 5.71 -1.76
CA GLU A 53 10.12 4.75 -1.71
C GLU A 53 9.64 3.33 -1.98
N ALA A 54 8.56 2.90 -1.34
CA ALA A 54 7.98 1.57 -1.58
C ALA A 54 7.51 1.38 -3.02
N LEU A 55 6.98 2.44 -3.67
CA LEU A 55 6.45 2.37 -5.04
C LEU A 55 7.53 2.49 -6.12
N ARG A 56 8.64 3.17 -5.85
CA ARG A 56 9.69 3.48 -6.84
C ARG A 56 10.22 2.24 -7.56
N PRO A 57 10.52 1.10 -6.90
CA PRO A 57 10.97 -0.13 -7.57
C PRO A 57 9.93 -0.74 -8.51
N HIS A 58 8.63 -0.47 -8.29
CA HIS A 58 7.54 -1.03 -9.09
C HIS A 58 7.22 -0.20 -10.34
N ALA A 59 7.67 1.05 -10.40
CA ALA A 59 7.45 1.93 -11.53
C ALA A 59 8.56 1.74 -12.59
N LYS A 60 8.19 1.19 -13.76
CA LYS A 60 9.10 1.07 -14.92
C LYS A 60 9.42 2.41 -15.59
N GLY A 61 8.65 3.45 -15.31
CA GLY A 61 8.77 4.79 -15.91
C GLY A 61 8.70 5.91 -14.87
N ARG A 62 7.99 6.99 -15.18
CA ARG A 62 7.77 8.07 -14.22
C ARG A 62 6.84 7.60 -13.11
N LEU A 63 7.21 7.90 -11.87
CA LEU A 63 6.31 7.82 -10.71
C LEU A 63 5.73 9.22 -10.52
N LEU A 64 4.41 9.36 -10.68
CA LEU A 64 3.70 10.63 -10.51
C LEU A 64 3.02 10.63 -9.16
N CYS A 65 3.22 11.69 -8.38
CA CYS A 65 2.59 11.88 -7.08
C CYS A 65 1.57 13.02 -7.19
N LEU A 66 0.30 12.70 -6.93
CA LEU A 66 -0.74 13.68 -6.68
C LEU A 66 -1.02 13.68 -5.17
N PHE A 67 -0.78 14.80 -4.51
CA PHE A 67 -1.03 14.96 -3.08
C PHE A 67 -1.57 16.36 -2.79
N GLY A 68 -2.11 16.54 -1.58
CA GLY A 68 -2.55 17.83 -1.07
C GLY A 68 -2.32 17.92 0.44
N CYS A 69 -2.49 19.11 0.98
CA CYS A 69 -2.42 19.38 2.42
C CYS A 69 -3.76 19.91 2.92
N GLY A 70 -4.07 19.66 4.19
CA GLY A 70 -5.22 20.28 4.83
C GLY A 70 -5.03 21.81 4.87
N GLY A 71 -6.08 22.55 4.52
CA GLY A 71 -6.14 23.97 4.85
C GLY A 71 -6.38 24.12 6.35
N ASP A 72 -5.69 25.07 6.97
CA ASP A 72 -5.81 25.41 8.40
C ASP A 72 -5.46 24.30 9.41
N ARG A 73 -5.01 23.11 8.95
CA ARG A 73 -4.50 21.99 9.75
C ARG A 73 -3.55 21.10 8.96
#